data_AF-A0A2E5J8R9-F1
#
_entry.id   AF-A0A2E5J8R9-F1
#
_cell.length_a   1.000
_cell.length_b   1.000
_cell.length_c   1.000
_cell.angle_alpha   90.00
_cell.angle_beta   90.00
_cell.angle_gamma   90.00
#
_symmetry.space_group_name_H-M   'P 1'
#
loop_
_entity.id
_entity.type
_entity.pdbx_description
1 polymer ?
#
loop_
_entity_poly.entity_id
_entity_poly.type
_entity_poly.pdbx_seq_one_letter_code
_entity_poly.pdbx_strand_id
1 'polypeptide(L)' 'MYRFLIVCSIAFFISSCSSSAPKIILSGDKLMCLSETKDSCQKLIEKSCSPSSYKVIREELESNIFEDDRYILTYKCK' A
#
# COMPACT_ATOMS: atom_id res chain seq x y z
N MET A 1 -44.33 -7.95 -23.84
CA MET A 1 -44.19 -7.07 -22.66
C MET A 1 -42.81 -7.29 -22.05
N TYR A 2 -41.96 -6.27 -22.18
CA TYR A 2 -40.71 -5.98 -21.45
C TYR A 2 -39.77 -7.14 -21.08
N ARG A 3 -38.89 -7.50 -22.03
CA ARG A 3 -37.55 -8.03 -21.75
C ARG A 3 -36.71 -6.87 -21.19
N PHE A 4 -36.53 -6.72 -19.88
CA PHE A 4 -35.67 -5.68 -19.32
C PHE A 4 -35.14 -6.08 -17.92
N LEU A 5 -33.80 -6.16 -17.82
CA LEU A 5 -32.95 -5.97 -16.63
C LEU A 5 -33.09 -6.94 -15.45
N ILE A 6 -32.18 -7.91 -15.38
CA ILE A 6 -31.52 -8.22 -14.10
C ILE A 6 -30.02 -7.95 -14.32
N VAL A 7 -29.69 -6.68 -14.10
CA VAL A 7 -28.35 -6.11 -14.15
C VAL A 7 -27.52 -6.67 -12.99
N CYS A 8 -26.30 -7.09 -13.33
CA CYS A 8 -25.12 -7.24 -12.48
C CYS A 8 -25.34 -7.01 -10.97
N SER A 9 -25.57 -8.10 -10.23
CA SER A 9 -25.28 -8.17 -8.79
C SER A 9 -23.78 -8.30 -8.56
N ILE A 10 -23.01 -7.35 -9.07
CA ILE A 10 -21.59 -7.17 -8.75
C ILE A 10 -21.48 -5.79 -8.11
N ALA A 11 -20.66 -5.68 -7.08
CA ALA A 11 -20.30 -4.46 -6.37
C ALA A 11 -21.16 -4.12 -5.15
N PHE A 12 -21.19 -4.98 -4.15
CA PHE A 12 -21.17 -4.49 -2.76
C PHE A 12 -20.33 -5.43 -1.86
N PHE A 13 -19.13 -5.80 -2.32
CA PHE A 13 -18.02 -6.00 -1.38
C PHE A 13 -17.41 -4.63 -1.12
N ILE A 14 -18.14 -3.76 -0.41
CA ILE A 14 -17.48 -2.69 0.32
C ILE A 14 -16.97 -3.36 1.59
N SER A 15 -15.86 -4.10 1.48
CA SER A 15 -15.06 -4.30 2.68
C SER A 15 -14.63 -2.89 3.08
N SER A 16 -15.24 -2.35 4.13
CA SER A 16 -14.62 -1.28 4.90
C SER A 16 -13.37 -1.90 5.50
N CYS A 17 -12.32 -1.96 4.67
CA CYS A 17 -11.00 -2.35 5.09
C CYS A 17 -10.51 -1.14 5.87
N SER A 18 -10.56 -1.26 7.19
CA SER A 18 -9.87 -0.36 8.11
C SER A 18 -8.36 -0.58 7.94
N SER A 19 -7.81 -0.34 6.74
CA SER A 19 -6.38 -0.50 6.52
C SER A 19 -5.69 0.57 7.32
N SER A 20 -4.84 0.17 8.25
CA SER A 20 -4.03 1.11 9.01
C SER A 20 -3.26 2.01 8.02
N ALA A 21 -3.32 3.32 8.24
CA ALA A 21 -2.75 4.28 7.31
C ALA A 21 -1.24 4.04 7.16
N PRO A 22 -0.70 4.00 5.94
CA PRO A 22 0.71 3.74 5.73
C PRO A 22 1.57 4.86 6.32
N LYS A 23 2.66 4.50 7.00
CA LYS A 23 3.53 5.42 7.75
C LYS A 23 4.90 5.52 7.08
N ILE A 24 5.45 6.73 7.04
CA ILE A 24 6.82 6.98 6.59
C ILE A 24 7.67 7.37 7.79
N ILE A 25 8.78 6.68 7.96
CA ILE A 25 9.80 6.96 8.97
C ILE A 25 11.05 7.44 8.24
N LEU A 26 11.63 8.53 8.73
CA LEU A 26 12.87 9.10 8.21
C LEU A 26 14.03 8.61 9.08
N SER A 27 15.02 7.96 8.47
CA SER A 27 16.21 7.42 9.14
C SER A 27 17.46 7.90 8.41
N GLY A 28 17.90 9.11 8.75
CA GLY A 28 18.98 9.81 8.05
C GLY A 28 18.60 10.09 6.60
N ASP A 29 19.46 9.65 5.67
CA ASP A 29 19.25 9.76 4.22
C ASP A 29 18.23 8.76 3.64
N LYS A 30 17.70 7.85 4.47
CA LYS A 30 16.82 6.76 4.06
C LYS A 30 15.40 7.02 4.57
N LEU A 31 14.44 6.62 3.77
CA LEU A 31 13.02 6.65 4.10
C LEU A 31 12.54 5.21 4.22
N MET A 32 11.71 4.95 5.21
CA MET A 32 11.16 3.62 5.47
C MET A 32 9.65 3.74 5.48
N CYS A 33 8.98 3.02 4.60
CA CYS A 33 7.54 2.93 4.56
C CYS A 33 7.07 1.65 5.27
N LEU A 34 6.05 1.79 6.12
CA LEU A 34 5.37 0.72 6.84
C LEU A 34 3.90 0.73 6.42
N SER A 35 3.42 -0.39 5.92
CA SER A 35 2.05 -0.54 5.40
C SER A 35 1.62 -2.00 5.48
N GLU A 36 0.34 -2.29 5.46
CA GLU A 36 -0.16 -3.67 5.29
C GLU A 36 0.08 -4.18 3.86
N THR A 37 0.20 -3.28 2.89
CA THR A 37 0.36 -3.63 1.47
C THR A 37 1.49 -2.88 0.79
N LYS A 38 2.08 -3.55 -0.21
CA LYS A 38 3.12 -3.00 -1.09
C LYS A 38 2.65 -1.77 -1.87
N ASP A 39 1.48 -1.86 -2.48
CA ASP A 39 0.90 -0.77 -3.28
C ASP A 39 0.77 0.53 -2.50
N SER A 40 0.33 0.46 -1.24
CA SER A 40 0.21 1.63 -0.38
C SER A 40 1.56 2.29 -0.12
N CYS A 41 2.62 1.50 0.08
CA CYS A 41 3.98 2.06 0.21
C CYS A 41 4.50 2.63 -1.10
N GLN A 42 4.26 1.99 -2.23
CA GLN A 42 4.70 2.48 -3.53
C GLN A 42 4.05 3.83 -3.89
N LYS A 43 2.74 3.97 -3.67
CA LYS A 43 2.01 5.24 -3.89
C LYS A 43 2.56 6.37 -3.02
N LEU A 44 2.91 6.07 -1.77
CA LEU A 44 3.55 7.06 -0.90
C LEU A 44 4.94 7.45 -1.39
N ILE A 45 5.75 6.49 -1.83
CA ILE A 45 7.08 6.76 -2.38
C ILE A 45 7.00 7.65 -3.61
N GLU A 46 6.07 7.38 -4.53
CA GLU A 46 5.86 8.17 -5.75
C GLU A 46 5.30 9.58 -5.46
N LYS A 47 4.71 9.79 -4.27
CA LYS A 47 4.31 11.10 -3.78
C LYS A 47 5.46 11.84 -3.07
N SER A 48 6.33 11.11 -2.40
CA SER A 48 7.46 11.65 -1.63
C SER A 48 8.72 11.89 -2.47
N CYS A 49 8.96 11.06 -3.48
CA CYS A 49 10.01 11.19 -4.49
C CYS A 49 9.34 11.22 -5.87
N SER A 50 9.96 11.83 -6.89
CA SER A 50 9.47 11.67 -8.27
C SER A 50 9.46 10.18 -8.67
N PRO A 51 8.50 9.72 -9.50
CA PRO A 51 8.28 8.30 -9.79
C PRO A 51 9.47 7.56 -10.41
N SER A 52 10.49 8.27 -10.89
CA SER A 52 11.73 7.72 -11.46
C SER A 52 12.98 8.05 -10.63
N SER A 53 12.83 8.72 -9.47
CA SER A 53 13.90 9.22 -8.63
C SER A 53 13.92 8.57 -7.24
N TYR A 54 13.72 7.26 -7.15
CA TYR A 54 13.99 6.53 -5.92
C TYR A 54 14.74 5.22 -6.18
N LYS A 55 15.45 4.76 -5.17
CA LYS A 55 16.13 3.47 -5.15
C LYS A 55 15.62 2.71 -3.93
N VAL A 56 15.06 1.53 -4.17
CA VAL A 56 14.74 0.59 -3.10
C VAL A 56 16.06 0.05 -2.53
N ILE A 57 16.19 0.15 -1.21
CA ILE A 57 17.36 -0.33 -0.45
C ILE A 57 17.05 -1.70 0.14
N ARG A 58 15.84 -1.88 0.68
CA ARG A 58 15.42 -3.10 1.37
C ARG A 58 13.90 -3.24 1.30
N GLU A 59 13.43 -4.45 1.05
CA GLU A 59 12.01 -4.82 1.02
C GLU A 59 11.83 -6.04 1.93
N GLU A 60 10.94 -5.94 2.92
CA GLU A 60 10.66 -6.99 3.91
C GLU A 60 9.15 -7.16 4.07
N LEU A 61 8.72 -8.41 4.17
CA LEU A 61 7.36 -8.77 4.54
C LEU A 61 7.43 -9.46 5.89
N GLU A 62 6.94 -8.78 6.92
CA GLU A 62 6.84 -9.30 8.28
C GLU A 62 5.46 -9.89 8.45
N SER A 63 5.35 -11.21 8.20
CA SER A 63 4.12 -11.95 8.46
C SER A 63 4.01 -12.21 9.96
N ASN A 64 2.94 -11.73 10.58
CA ASN A 64 2.78 -11.83 12.02
C ASN A 64 1.57 -12.73 12.34
N ILE A 65 1.72 -13.65 13.30
CA ILE A 65 0.67 -14.65 13.60
C ILE A 65 -0.46 -14.01 14.42
N PHE A 66 -0.16 -12.89 15.10
CA PHE A 66 -1.06 -12.21 16.04
C PHE A 66 -1.40 -10.76 15.65
N GLU A 67 -0.80 -10.24 14.58
CA GLU A 67 -1.04 -8.89 14.05
C GLU A 67 -1.18 -8.96 12.52
N ASP A 68 -1.73 -7.91 11.91
CA ASP A 68 -1.78 -7.81 10.45
C ASP A 68 -0.38 -7.83 9.86
N ASP A 69 -0.23 -8.47 8.70
CA ASP A 69 1.03 -8.53 7.97
C ASP A 69 1.57 -7.12 7.73
N ARG A 70 2.85 -6.91 8.03
CA ARG A 70 3.51 -5.63 7.82
C ARG A 70 4.48 -5.72 6.65
N TYR A 71 4.20 -4.93 5.64
CA TYR A 71 5.10 -4.66 4.54
C TYR A 71 5.99 -3.46 4.88
N ILE A 72 7.30 -3.68 4.80
CA ILE A 72 8.33 -2.72 5.15
C ILE A 72 9.19 -2.45 3.92
N LEU A 73 9.24 -1.19 3.48
CA LEU A 73 10.01 -0.78 2.31
C LEU A 73 10.95 0.37 2.66
N THR A 74 12.25 0.08 2.68
CA THR A 74 13.29 1.10 2.83
C THR A 74 13.76 1.57 1.46
N TYR A 75 13.71 2.87 1.23
CA TYR A 75 14.07 3.53 -0.02
C TYR A 75 14.88 4.81 0.25
N LYS A 76 15.53 5.31 -0.80
CA LYS A 76 16.15 6.64 -0.80
C LYS A 76 15.73 7.35 -2.08
N CYS A 77 15.30 8.60 -2.00
CA CYS A 77 15.15 9.42 -3.19
C CYS A 77 16.54 9.64 -3.81
N LYS A 78 16.65 9.53 -5.13
CA LYS A 78 17.87 9.86 -5.88
C LYS A 78 18.09 11.36 -5.90
#